data_AF-A0A7K3Z4A5-F1
#
_entry.id   AF-A0A7K3Z4A5-F1
#
_cell.length_a   1.000
_cell.length_b   1.000
_cell.length_c   1.000
_cell.angle_alpha   90.00
_cell.angle_beta   90.00
_cell.angle_gamma   90.00
#
_symmetry.space_group_name_H-M   'P 1'
#
loop_
_entity.id
_entity.type
_entity.pdbx_description
1 polymer ?
#
loop_
_entity_poly.entity_id
_entity_poly.type
_entity_poly.pdbx_seq_one_letter_code
_entity_poly.pdbx_strand_id
1 'polypeptide(L)'
;MVYCSNCGKEISDESNFCFKCGTKTAKGKTENVAYPADELKEALERTGIELEKAFIIAARETKAAIKKVKENMQESKTTNTEKVRNNLACPHCKAENVQNAVFCYHCGKKIETE
;
A
#
# COMPACT_ATOMS: atom_id res chain seq x y z
N MET A 1 13.97 14.18 -46.52
CA MET A 1 12.97 13.23 -45.97
C MET A 1 13.56 11.85 -45.87
N VAL A 2 13.31 11.13 -44.77
CA VAL A 2 13.82 9.77 -44.52
C VAL A 2 12.75 8.91 -43.86
N TYR A 3 12.90 7.59 -43.85
CA TYR A 3 12.00 6.67 -43.14
C TYR A 3 12.60 6.26 -41.79
N CYS A 4 11.76 6.26 -40.75
CA CYS A 4 12.15 5.79 -39.43
C CYS A 4 12.58 4.31 -39.48
N SER A 5 13.80 4.02 -39.04
CA SER A 5 14.35 2.66 -39.02
C SER A 5 13.63 1.69 -38.08
N ASN A 6 12.80 2.20 -37.15
CA ASN A 6 12.05 1.38 -36.21
C ASN A 6 10.61 1.12 -36.68
N CYS A 7 9.87 2.16 -37.09
CA CYS A 7 8.44 2.04 -37.37
C CYS A 7 8.04 2.31 -38.82
N GLY A 8 9.00 2.59 -39.70
CA GLY A 8 8.80 2.82 -41.14
C GLY A 8 8.07 4.13 -41.49
N LYS A 9 7.78 5.01 -40.52
CA LYS A 9 7.11 6.29 -40.80
C LYS A 9 8.05 7.26 -41.50
N GLU A 10 7.55 7.95 -42.52
CA GLU A 10 8.23 9.08 -43.15
C GLU A 10 8.39 10.23 -42.14
N ILE A 11 9.62 10.73 -42.01
CA ILE A 11 10.03 11.78 -41.10
C ILE A 11 10.99 12.74 -41.81
N SER A 12 11.16 13.94 -41.27
CA SER A 12 12.20 14.86 -41.71
C SER A 12 13.59 14.32 -41.33
N ASP A 13 14.56 14.55 -42.20
CA ASP A 13 16.00 14.34 -41.97
C ASP A 13 16.56 15.18 -40.81
N GLU A 14 15.96 16.35 -40.57
CA GLU A 14 16.33 17.23 -39.47
C GLU A 14 15.77 16.79 -38.11
N SER A 15 14.86 15.80 -38.09
CA SER A 15 14.23 15.33 -36.87
C SER A 15 15.18 14.47 -36.03
N ASN A 16 15.34 14.81 -34.75
CA ASN A 16 16.15 14.03 -33.80
C ASN A 16 15.42 12.79 -33.25
N PHE A 17 14.09 12.81 -33.25
CA PHE A 17 13.24 11.70 -32.80
C PHE A 17 12.11 11.47 -33.80
N CYS A 18 11.66 10.22 -33.94
CA CYS A 18 10.47 9.92 -34.73
C CYS A 18 9.21 10.34 -33.97
N PHE A 19 8.40 11.23 -34.53
CA PHE A 19 7.15 11.68 -33.89
C PHE A 19 6.07 10.58 -33.74
N LYS A 20 6.21 9.43 -34.42
CA LYS A 20 5.26 8.32 -34.32
C LYS A 20 5.61 7.34 -33.18
N CYS A 21 6.88 6.94 -33.08
CA CYS A 21 7.28 5.89 -32.13
C CYS A 21 8.31 6.36 -31.09
N GLY A 22 8.72 7.61 -31.13
CA GLY A 22 9.69 8.20 -30.21
C GLY A 22 11.15 7.81 -30.47
N THR A 23 11.45 6.83 -31.32
CA THR A 23 12.84 6.35 -31.51
C THR A 23 13.77 7.45 -32.02
N LYS A 24 14.94 7.57 -31.39
CA LYS A 24 16.05 8.45 -31.81
C LYS A 24 16.50 8.12 -33.23
N THR A 25 16.53 9.13 -34.08
CA THR A 25 16.90 9.00 -35.50
C THR A 25 18.42 8.87 -35.67
N ALA A 26 18.88 8.67 -36.91
CA ALA A 26 20.31 8.69 -37.21
C ALA A 26 20.96 10.02 -36.78
N LYS A 27 20.31 11.15 -37.10
CA LYS A 27 20.76 12.49 -36.69
C LYS A 27 20.78 12.64 -35.17
N GLY A 28 19.71 12.23 -34.48
CA GLY A 28 19.66 12.30 -33.03
C GLY A 28 20.77 11.47 -32.37
N LYS A 29 21.15 10.33 -32.99
CA LYS A 29 22.29 9.52 -32.53
C LYS A 29 23.63 10.21 -32.77
N THR A 30 23.85 10.82 -33.94
CA THR A 30 25.10 11.52 -34.24
C THR A 30 25.30 12.77 -33.39
N GLU A 31 24.21 13.49 -33.10
CA GLU A 31 24.22 14.67 -32.22
C GLU A 31 24.18 14.31 -30.73
N ASN A 32 24.04 13.01 -30.41
CA ASN A 32 23.97 12.48 -29.06
C ASN A 32 22.95 13.20 -28.16
N VAL A 33 21.80 13.59 -28.72
CA VAL A 33 20.72 14.25 -27.96
C VAL A 33 20.10 13.26 -26.97
N ALA A 34 19.99 13.65 -25.70
CA ALA A 34 19.34 12.84 -24.65
C ALA A 34 17.83 12.70 -24.92
N TYR A 35 17.20 11.62 -24.42
CA TYR A 35 15.75 11.58 -24.44
C TYR A 35 15.19 12.52 -23.36
N PRO A 36 14.08 13.21 -23.63
CA PRO A 36 13.38 14.00 -22.60
C PRO A 36 12.98 13.17 -21.38
N ALA A 37 12.72 11.87 -21.57
CA ALA A 37 12.36 10.96 -20.49
C ALA A 37 13.55 10.58 -19.60
N ASP A 38 14.80 10.70 -20.08
CA ASP A 38 15.99 10.35 -19.31
C ASP A 38 16.16 11.33 -18.14
N GLU A 39 15.97 12.63 -18.39
CA GLU A 39 16.04 13.68 -17.35
C GLU A 39 14.93 13.50 -16.30
N LEU A 40 13.71 13.20 -16.73
CA LEU A 40 12.58 12.98 -15.82
C LEU A 40 12.79 11.72 -14.95
N LYS A 41 13.40 10.68 -15.51
CA LYS A 41 13.70 9.44 -14.79
C LYS A 41 14.65 9.70 -13.63
N GLU A 42 15.73 10.46 -13.86
CA GLU A 42 16.67 10.79 -12.78
C GLU A 42 16.01 11.58 -11.64
N ALA A 43 15.15 12.55 -11.97
CA ALA A 43 14.42 13.31 -10.98
C ALA A 43 13.49 12.39 -10.16
N LEU A 44 12.75 11.49 -10.83
CA LEU A 44 11.83 10.57 -10.19
C LEU A 44 12.55 9.56 -9.28
N GLU A 45 13.71 9.06 -9.70
CA GLU A 45 14.54 8.15 -8.89
C GLU A 45 14.99 8.81 -7.59
N ARG A 46 15.46 10.07 -7.65
CA ARG A 46 15.87 10.82 -6.45
C ARG A 46 14.70 11.01 -5.49
N THR A 47 13.55 11.44 -6.01
CA THR A 47 12.33 11.62 -5.20
C THR A 47 11.88 10.30 -4.58
N GLY A 48 11.96 9.18 -5.31
CA GLY A 48 11.62 7.86 -4.79
C GLY A 48 12.47 7.45 -3.59
N ILE A 49 13.78 7.67 -3.66
CA ILE A 49 14.72 7.35 -2.56
C ILE A 49 14.41 8.18 -1.30
N GLU A 50 14.14 9.47 -1.46
CA GLU A 50 13.80 10.34 -0.33
C GLU A 50 12.48 9.94 0.33
N LEU A 51 11.49 9.57 -0.49
CA LEU A 51 10.20 9.12 -0.02
C LEU A 51 10.29 7.78 0.72
N GLU A 52 11.08 6.83 0.22
CA GLU A 52 11.33 5.55 0.90
C GLU A 52 11.96 5.76 2.29
N LYS A 53 12.97 6.64 2.38
CA LYS A 53 13.60 7.00 3.66
C LYS A 53 12.58 7.58 4.63
N ALA A 54 11.74 8.50 4.17
CA ALA A 54 10.70 9.12 5.00
C ALA A 54 9.70 8.07 5.52
N PHE A 55 9.24 7.15 4.66
CA PHE A 55 8.33 6.08 5.07
C PHE A 55 8.96 5.10 6.06
N ILE A 56 10.24 4.74 5.91
CA ILE A 56 10.94 3.87 6.86
C ILE A 56 11.01 4.51 8.25
N ILE A 57 11.28 5.81 8.31
CA ILE A 57 11.31 6.55 9.58
C ILE A 57 9.92 6.55 10.23
N ALA A 58 8.89 6.93 9.47
CA ALA A 58 7.50 6.92 9.95
C ALA A 58 7.04 5.52 10.42
N ALA A 59 7.42 4.47 9.70
CA ALA A 59 7.10 3.08 10.07
C ALA A 59 7.75 2.67 11.41
N ARG A 60 8.98 3.12 11.67
CA ARG A 60 9.67 2.85 12.95
C ARG A 60 8.98 3.58 14.10
N GLU A 61 8.63 4.85 13.91
CA GLU A 61 7.98 5.67 14.94
C GLU A 61 6.57 5.16 15.27
N THR A 62 5.77 4.86 14.25
CA THR A 62 4.42 4.29 14.43
C THR A 62 4.49 2.94 15.14
N LYS A 63 5.44 2.06 14.75
CA LYS A 63 5.65 0.78 15.44
C LYS A 63 6.05 0.97 16.90
N ALA A 64 6.95 1.91 17.19
CA ALA A 64 7.38 2.20 18.56
C ALA A 64 6.23 2.74 19.42
N ALA A 65 5.40 3.65 18.87
CA ALA A 65 4.22 4.16 19.55
C ALA A 65 3.20 3.06 19.85
N ILE A 66 2.89 2.20 18.86
CA ILE A 66 1.97 1.07 19.05
C ILE A 66 2.49 0.08 20.10
N LYS A 67 3.80 -0.19 20.12
CA LYS A 67 4.43 -1.07 21.13
C LYS A 67 4.21 -0.55 22.55
N LYS A 68 4.43 0.75 22.79
CA LYS A 68 4.20 1.38 24.10
C LYS A 68 2.73 1.30 24.53
N VAL A 69 1.81 1.54 23.61
CA VAL A 69 0.36 1.40 23.88
C VAL A 69 0.01 -0.05 24.26
N LYS A 70 0.60 -1.04 23.57
CA LYS A 70 0.38 -2.46 23.88
C LYS A 70 0.90 -2.83 25.27
N GLU A 71 2.09 -2.37 25.64
CA GLU A 71 2.71 -2.62 26.94
C GLU A 71 1.87 -2.01 28.07
N ASN A 72 1.46 -0.74 27.94
CA ASN A 72 0.60 -0.06 28.92
C ASN A 72 -0.79 -0.72 29.06
N MET A 73 -1.30 -1.36 27.99
CA MET A 73 -2.60 -2.05 28.01
C MET A 73 -2.53 -3.46 28.62
N GLN A 74 -1.33 -4.05 28.76
CA GLN A 74 -1.14 -5.36 29.40
C GLN A 74 -1.01 -5.27 30.93
N GLU A 75 -0.46 -4.18 31.47
CA GLU A 75 -0.33 -3.98 32.92
C GLU A 75 -1.69 -3.80 33.64
N SER A 76 -2.74 -3.37 32.91
CA SER A 76 -4.10 -3.27 33.45
C SER A 76 -4.86 -4.62 33.53
N LYS A 77 -4.26 -5.76 33.13
CA LYS A 77 -4.92 -7.08 33.17
C LYS A 77 -4.58 -7.94 34.38
N THR A 78 -3.69 -7.50 35.28
CA THR A 78 -3.19 -8.38 36.38
C THR A 78 -3.83 -8.13 37.74
N THR A 79 -4.81 -7.22 37.89
CA THR A 79 -5.47 -6.98 39.20
C THR A 79 -6.97 -7.25 39.25
N ASN A 80 -7.60 -7.82 38.22
CA ASN A 80 -9.05 -8.13 38.27
C ASN A 80 -9.50 -9.36 37.47
N THR A 81 -8.67 -10.41 37.35
CA THR A 81 -9.12 -11.69 36.77
C THR A 81 -9.67 -12.63 37.86
N GLU A 82 -10.69 -12.15 38.58
CA GLU A 82 -11.61 -12.98 39.38
C GLU A 82 -13.09 -12.65 39.10
N LYS A 83 -13.41 -11.97 37.98
CA LYS A 83 -14.81 -11.85 37.53
C LYS A 83 -15.12 -12.86 36.43
N VAL A 84 -15.45 -14.07 36.89
CA VAL A 84 -16.52 -14.95 36.38
C VAL A 84 -16.96 -14.65 34.94
N ARG A 85 -16.33 -15.31 33.96
CA ARG A 85 -16.87 -15.40 32.59
C ARG A 85 -17.94 -16.47 32.56
N ASN A 86 -19.14 -16.14 33.02
CA ASN A 86 -20.31 -16.98 32.75
C ASN A 86 -20.75 -16.72 31.30
N ASN A 87 -20.04 -17.35 30.35
CA ASN A 87 -20.40 -17.34 28.94
C ASN A 87 -21.73 -18.10 28.76
N LEU A 88 -22.69 -17.49 28.08
CA LEU A 88 -23.97 -18.14 27.75
C LEU A 88 -23.88 -18.79 26.37
N ALA A 89 -24.08 -20.10 26.30
CA ALA A 89 -24.09 -20.83 25.04
C ALA A 89 -25.39 -20.53 24.26
N CYS A 90 -25.26 -20.21 22.97
CA CYS A 90 -26.42 -20.03 22.12
C CYS A 90 -27.19 -21.36 21.97
N PRO A 91 -28.51 -21.40 22.24
CA PRO A 91 -29.28 -22.64 22.12
C PRO A 91 -29.40 -23.15 20.67
N HIS A 92 -29.19 -22.28 19.68
CA HIS A 92 -29.34 -22.64 18.27
C HIS A 92 -28.05 -23.14 17.61
N CYS A 93 -26.90 -22.51 17.89
CA CYS A 93 -25.65 -22.84 17.21
C CYS A 93 -24.50 -23.17 18.17
N LYS A 94 -24.75 -23.19 19.49
CA LYS A 94 -23.79 -23.52 20.56
C LYS A 94 -22.58 -22.59 20.67
N ALA A 95 -22.54 -21.51 19.90
CA ALA A 95 -21.51 -20.49 20.04
C ALA A 95 -21.59 -19.87 21.45
N GLU A 96 -20.45 -19.65 22.08
CA GLU A 96 -20.36 -18.94 23.35
C GLU A 96 -20.57 -17.44 23.12
N ASN A 97 -21.44 -16.83 23.92
CA ASN A 97 -21.73 -15.39 23.86
C ASN A 97 -21.43 -14.75 25.22
N VAL A 98 -21.19 -13.44 25.18
CA VAL A 98 -21.03 -12.63 26.38
C VAL A 98 -22.34 -12.60 27.19
N GLN A 99 -22.23 -12.43 28.51
CA GLN A 99 -23.39 -12.31 29.39
C GLN A 99 -24.26 -11.12 28.95
N ASN A 100 -25.59 -11.33 28.93
CA ASN A 100 -26.60 -10.36 28.45
C ASN A 100 -26.60 -10.10 26.94
N ALA A 101 -25.93 -10.92 26.12
CA ALA A 101 -26.08 -10.84 24.68
C ALA A 101 -27.54 -11.05 24.28
N VAL A 102 -28.15 -10.05 23.63
CA VAL A 102 -29.55 -10.12 23.14
C VAL A 102 -29.65 -10.97 21.87
N PHE A 103 -28.60 -10.95 21.05
CA PHE A 103 -28.49 -11.73 19.81
C PHE A 103 -27.18 -12.50 19.79
N CYS A 104 -27.20 -13.69 19.20
CA CYS A 104 -26.00 -14.49 19.00
C CYS A 104 -25.11 -13.85 17.93
N TYR A 105 -23.85 -13.59 18.27
CA TYR A 105 -22.88 -13.05 17.32
C TYR A 105 -22.63 -13.97 16.11
N HIS A 106 -22.76 -15.28 16.31
CA HIS A 106 -22.48 -16.26 15.28
C HIS A 106 -23.66 -16.52 14.33
N CYS A 107 -24.88 -16.68 14.86
CA CYS A 107 -26.04 -17.05 14.04
C CYS A 107 -27.12 -15.98 13.93
N GLY A 108 -26.97 -14.83 14.60
CA GLY A 108 -27.91 -13.71 14.58
C GLY A 108 -29.24 -13.96 15.30
N LYS A 109 -29.52 -15.19 15.75
CA LYS A 109 -30.75 -15.51 16.49
C LYS A 109 -30.73 -14.88 17.88
N LYS A 110 -31.91 -14.46 18.35
CA LYS A 110 -32.09 -13.93 19.69
C LYS A 110 -31.67 -14.99 20.72
N ILE A 111 -30.95 -14.56 21.75
CA ILE A 111 -30.65 -15.40 22.90
C ILE A 111 -31.70 -15.03 23.95
N GLU A 112 -32.45 -16.03 24.39
CA GLU A 112 -33.43 -15.84 25.46
C GLU A 112 -32.65 -15.64 26.76
N THR A 113 -32.66 -14.41 27.27
CA THR A 113 -32.25 -14.09 28.63
C THR A 113 -33.49 -14.19 29.50
N GLU A 114 -33.46 -15.00 30.57
CA GLU A 114 -34.53 -15.04 31.58
C GLU A 114 -34.86 -13.66 32.16
#